data_AF-A0A060YJI5-F1
#
_entry.id   AF-A0A060YJI5-F1
#
_cell.length_a   1.000
_cell.length_b   1.000
_cell.length_c   1.000
_cell.angle_alpha   90.00
_cell.angle_beta   90.00
_cell.angle_gamma   90.00
#
_symmetry.space_group_name_H-M   'P 1'
#
loop_
_entity.id
_entity.type
_entity.pdbx_description
1 polymer ?
#
loop_
_entity_poly.entity_id
_entity_poly.type
_entity_poly.pdbx_seq_one_letter_code
_entity_poly.pdbx_strand_id
1 'polypeptide(L)' 'MAASLSRLHHISLHVTNVDKIAYELVSKFKFNLFVARLTEKSKQLAFRKGAAVFSSNQSWEM' A
#
# COMPACT_ATOMS: atom_id res chain seq x y z
N MET A 1 -26.30 -15.29 9.63
CA MET A 1 -25.94 -13.86 9.51
C MET A 1 -25.00 -13.71 8.33
N ALA A 2 -25.50 -13.29 7.16
CA ALA A 2 -24.65 -13.06 5.99
C ALA A 2 -24.04 -11.66 6.11
N ALA A 3 -22.72 -11.58 6.31
CA ALA A 3 -22.02 -10.30 6.28
C ALA A 3 -21.94 -9.82 4.83
N SER A 4 -22.54 -8.68 4.52
CA SER A 4 -22.36 -8.05 3.21
C SER A 4 -20.91 -7.60 3.08
N LEU A 5 -20.17 -8.16 2.11
CA LEU A 5 -18.88 -7.62 1.67
C LEU A 5 -19.15 -6.30 0.95
N SER A 6 -19.26 -5.22 1.72
CA SER A 6 -19.79 -3.97 1.20
C SER A 6 -18.82 -3.29 0.25
N ARG A 7 -17.49 -3.36 0.49
CA ARG A 7 -16.45 -2.70 -0.31
C ARG A 7 -15.07 -3.32 -0.11
N LEU A 8 -14.24 -3.25 -1.16
CA LEU A 8 -12.81 -3.54 -1.07
C LEU A 8 -12.13 -2.47 -0.18
N HIS A 9 -11.72 -2.84 1.03
CA HIS A 9 -11.17 -1.91 2.02
C HIS A 9 -9.70 -1.56 1.75
N HIS A 10 -8.89 -2.56 1.38
CA HIS A 10 -7.50 -2.34 1.01
C HIS A 10 -6.98 -3.44 0.09
N ILE A 11 -5.98 -3.12 -0.73
CA ILE A 11 -5.21 -4.06 -1.53
C ILE A 11 -3.77 -4.01 -1.02
N SER A 12 -3.24 -5.15 -0.56
CA SER A 12 -1.85 -5.26 -0.11
C SER A 12 -0.98 -5.92 -1.18
N LEU A 13 0.14 -5.28 -1.52
CA LEU A 13 1.12 -5.76 -2.48
C LEU A 13 2.45 -5.99 -1.76
N HIS A 14 2.96 -7.22 -1.83
CA HIS A 14 4.34 -7.49 -1.40
C HIS A 14 5.26 -7.23 -2.59
N VAL A 15 6.20 -6.30 -2.44
CA VAL A 15 7.07 -5.85 -3.54
C VAL A 15 8.51 -5.73 -3.07
N THR A 16 9.44 -6.13 -3.94
CA THR A 16 10.89 -6.10 -3.67
C THR A 16 11.48 -4.69 -3.74
N ASN A 17 10.75 -3.72 -4.30
CA ASN A 17 11.15 -2.31 -4.34
C ASN A 17 9.92 -1.41 -4.17
N VAL A 18 9.67 -1.00 -2.93
CA VAL A 18 8.53 -0.17 -2.56
C VAL A 18 8.64 1.25 -3.13
N ASP A 19 9.84 1.80 -3.29
CA ASP A 19 10.02 3.17 -3.77
C ASP A 19 9.63 3.36 -5.23
N LYS A 20 9.95 2.38 -6.09
CA LYS A 20 9.53 2.39 -7.49
C LYS A 20 8.01 2.37 -7.63
N ILE A 21 7.35 1.52 -6.85
CA ILE A 21 5.89 1.38 -6.86
C ILE A 21 5.22 2.62 -6.24
N ALA A 22 5.80 3.17 -5.18
CA ALA A 22 5.36 4.43 -4.59
C ALA A 22 5.39 5.56 -5.60
N TYR A 23 6.49 5.70 -6.33
CA TYR A 23 6.64 6.73 -7.35
C TYR A 23 5.58 6.61 -8.45
N GLU A 24 5.32 5.42 -8.99
CA GLU A 24 4.27 5.19 -9.98
C GLU A 24 2.87 5.49 -9.41
N LEU A 25 2.57 5.03 -8.18
CA LEU A 25 1.29 5.26 -7.52
C LEU A 25 1.00 6.75 -7.32
N VAL A 26 2.00 7.53 -6.92
CA VAL A 26 1.87 8.98 -6.72
C VAL A 26 1.87 9.73 -8.05
N SER A 27 2.85 9.48 -8.93
CA SER A 27 3.06 10.26 -10.15
C SER A 27 1.98 10.00 -11.21
N LYS A 28 1.70 8.71 -11.48
CA LYS A 28 0.83 8.26 -12.57
C LYS A 28 -0.60 8.09 -12.10
N PHE A 29 -0.80 7.43 -10.96
CA PHE A 29 -2.13 7.12 -10.47
C PHE A 29 -2.71 8.17 -9.51
N LYS A 30 -1.92 9.18 -9.12
CA LYS A 30 -2.34 10.29 -8.24
C LYS A 30 -2.88 9.81 -6.90
N PHE A 31 -2.31 8.72 -6.37
CA PHE A 31 -2.55 8.33 -5.00
C PHE A 31 -1.75 9.22 -4.05
N ASN A 32 -2.32 9.50 -2.88
CA ASN A 32 -1.63 10.23 -1.83
C ASN A 32 -0.98 9.24 -0.88
N LEU A 33 0.28 9.47 -0.51
CA LEU A 33 0.91 8.74 0.59
C LEU A 33 0.14 9.07 1.86
N PHE A 34 -0.44 8.06 2.50
CA PHE A 34 -1.27 8.21 3.69
C PHE A 34 -0.54 7.77 4.95
N VAL A 35 0.19 6.64 4.88
CA VAL A 35 0.99 6.14 6.01
C VAL A 35 2.33 5.63 5.47
N ALA A 36 3.40 5.91 6.19
CA ALA A 36 4.69 5.31 5.97
C ALA A 36 5.18 4.69 7.28
N ARG A 37 5.56 3.42 7.23
CA ARG A 37 6.20 2.71 8.34
C ARG A 37 7.53 2.17 7.84
N LEU A 38 8.60 2.68 8.40
CA LEU A 38 9.95 2.20 8.17
C LEU A 38 10.43 1.54 9.46
N THR A 39 10.84 0.28 9.36
CA THR A 39 11.52 -0.45 10.44
C THR A 39 12.87 -0.95 9.93
N GLU A 40 13.74 -1.39 10.84
CA GLU A 40 15.05 -1.97 10.46
C GLU A 40 14.91 -3.17 9.50
N LYS A 41 13.78 -3.88 9.56
CA LYS A 41 13.54 -5.13 8.82
C LYS A 41 12.56 -5.00 7.65
N SER A 42 11.78 -3.93 7.61
CA SER A 42 10.71 -3.80 6.62
C SER A 42 10.35 -2.35 6.30
N LYS A 43 9.84 -2.14 5.10
CA LYS A 43 9.29 -0.87 4.66
C LYS A 43 7.86 -1.08 4.17
N GLN A 44 6.94 -0.36 4.80
CA GLN A 44 5.52 -0.39 4.49
C GLN A 44 5.06 1.01 4.12
N LEU A 45 4.44 1.16 2.96
CA LEU A 45 3.82 2.41 2.53
C LEU A 45 2.35 2.15 2.20
N ALA A 46 1.47 2.96 2.75
CA ALA A 46 0.05 2.94 2.42
C ALA A 46 -0.30 4.21 1.64
N PHE A 47 -0.98 4.00 0.52
CA PHE A 47 -1.43 5.01 -0.43
C PHE A 47 -2.95 5.04 -0.43
N ARG A 48 -3.55 6.22 -0.44
CA ARG A 48 -5.00 6.39 -0.46
C ARG A 48 -5.43 7.29 -1.60
N LYS A 49 -6.49 6.88 -2.29
CA LYS A 49 -7.23 7.72 -3.25
C LYS A 49 -8.73 7.45 -3.08
N GLY A 50 -9.44 8.39 -2.46
CA GLY A 50 -10.85 8.22 -2.09
C GLY A 50 -11.06 7.09 -1.09
N ALA A 51 -11.83 6.07 -1.49
CA ALA A 51 -12.09 4.86 -0.70
C ALA A 51 -11.07 3.73 -0.95
N ALA A 52 -10.21 3.85 -1.96
CA ALA A 52 -9.20 2.84 -2.26
C ALA A 52 -7.94 3.08 -1.43
N VAL A 53 -7.50 2.04 -0.71
CA VAL A 53 -6.25 2.02 0.05
C VAL A 53 -5.34 0.93 -0.53
N PHE A 54 -4.15 1.30 -0.94
CA PHE A 54 -3.11 0.38 -1.40
C PHE A 54 -1.99 0.34 -0.37
N SER A 55 -1.65 -0.84 0.14
CA SER A 55 -0.51 -1.02 1.04
C SER A 55 0.60 -1.77 0.30
N SER A 56 1.78 -1.19 0.19
CA SER A 56 2.97 -1.89 -0.31
C SER A 56 3.85 -2.28 0.87
N ASN A 57 4.27 -3.55 0.90
CA ASN A 57 5.17 -4.10 1.91
C ASN A 57 6.44 -4.62 1.24
N GLN A 58 7.58 -4.26 1.82
CA GLN A 58 8.88 -4.80 1.47
C GLN A 58 9.52 -5.34 2.73
N SER A 59 9.79 -6.64 2.74
CA SER A 59 10.60 -7.29 3.77
C SER A 59 12.03 -7.41 3.29
N TRP A 60 12.99 -7.14 4.18
CA TRP A 60 14.41 -7.44 3.96
C TRP A 60 14.80 -8.85 4.43
N GLU A 61 13.90 -9.54 5.12
CA GLU A 61 14.05 -10.97 5.44
C GLU A 61 13.46 -11.81 4.29
N MET A 62 14.35 -12.58 3.65
CA MET A 62 14.07 -13.66 2.69
C MET A 62 13.83 -14.98 3.43
#